data_AF-A0A2I0PBT8-F1
#
_entry.id   AF-A0A2I0PBT8-F1
#
_cell.length_a   1.000
_cell.length_b   1.000
_cell.length_c   1.000
_cell.angle_alpha   90.00
_cell.angle_beta   90.00
_cell.angle_gamma   90.00
#
_symmetry.space_group_name_H-M   'P 1'
#
loop_
_entity.id
_entity.type
_entity.pdbx_description
1 polymer ?
#
loop_
_entity_poly.entity_id
_entity_poly.type
_entity_poly.pdbx_seq_one_letter_code
_entity_poly.pdbx_strand_id
1 'polypeptide(L)'
;MKRYGRYLLLLLVVLSALCAPAFGEQGSPGEFEIRQAHLDWVAFTTETEMNAAITYIFPLYSTDTARLNALLADYKEQEALIAPATSKRDLENITARLRVITAEFRNESNVQMEIGHGKPDLLSGQVGAATTSNPYIVEREQAYWSIRRTNQVRDFDAWVKESQASLDTLKTQGFDAAQAQRTLDVIGSKRPDLDAALAAKSGERIADINGEILPLTRQLGEQVQEAQAGVSETERMQFFVEQGYRAVAQADQINNDLIVILLDIGPPETSLRQLKIDLAAMDRMLKAGNPSLAKTPFLKVKKDLKDLSMAYRDTANSASLPPDLTAALRIMVITLDNAADQMEVQ
;
A
#
# COMPACT_ATOMS: atom_id res chain seq x y z
N MET A 1 34.81 -24.23 -28.47
CA MET A 1 34.46 -24.38 -27.03
C MET A 1 35.27 -23.36 -26.24
N LYS A 2 34.66 -22.65 -25.27
CA LYS A 2 35.12 -21.43 -24.57
C LYS A 2 34.65 -20.11 -25.23
N ARG A 3 33.48 -19.62 -24.77
CA ARG A 3 33.08 -18.19 -24.60
C ARG A 3 31.61 -17.97 -24.18
N TYR A 4 30.85 -18.99 -23.80
CA TYR A 4 29.45 -18.83 -23.32
C TYR A 4 29.29 -18.63 -21.81
N GLY A 5 30.38 -18.72 -21.01
CA GLY A 5 30.31 -18.71 -19.54
C GLY A 5 30.30 -17.35 -18.85
N ARG A 6 30.05 -16.24 -19.56
CA ARG A 6 30.05 -14.88 -18.97
C ARG A 6 28.79 -14.05 -19.26
N TYR A 7 27.86 -14.56 -20.07
CA TYR A 7 26.55 -13.92 -20.28
C TYR A 7 25.44 -14.55 -19.43
N LEU A 8 25.77 -15.53 -18.59
CA LEU A 8 24.84 -16.25 -17.71
C LEU A 8 24.50 -15.49 -16.41
N LEU A 9 25.07 -14.30 -16.18
CA LEU A 9 25.13 -13.70 -14.83
C LEU A 9 24.21 -12.50 -14.60
N LEU A 10 23.30 -12.16 -15.52
CA LEU A 10 22.41 -10.99 -15.36
C LEU A 10 21.02 -11.20 -16.01
N LEU A 11 20.33 -12.31 -15.68
CA LEU A 11 18.99 -12.64 -16.20
C LEU A 11 17.96 -12.98 -15.14
N LEU A 12 18.13 -12.37 -13.96
CA LEU A 12 17.15 -12.38 -12.87
C LEU A 12 16.49 -11.02 -12.66
N VAL A 13 16.48 -10.16 -13.69
CA VAL A 13 15.61 -8.96 -13.68
C VAL A 13 14.19 -9.33 -14.14
N VAL A 14 14.06 -10.50 -14.75
CA VAL A 14 12.84 -10.95 -15.38
C VAL A 14 11.83 -11.31 -14.28
N LEU A 15 10.60 -10.83 -14.45
CA LEU A 15 9.40 -11.15 -13.65
C LEU A 15 9.18 -10.46 -12.31
N SER A 16 10.04 -9.53 -11.88
CA SER A 16 9.78 -8.72 -10.68
C SER A 16 8.48 -7.87 -10.78
N ALA A 17 7.86 -7.91 -11.96
CA ALA A 17 6.62 -7.29 -12.41
C ALA A 17 5.30 -8.03 -12.05
N LEU A 18 5.28 -9.10 -11.24
CA LEU A 18 4.04 -9.80 -10.84
C LEU A 18 3.08 -8.99 -9.95
N CYS A 19 3.47 -7.79 -9.57
CA CYS A 19 2.58 -6.83 -8.95
C CYS A 19 2.26 -5.76 -10.00
N ALA A 20 0.96 -5.51 -10.26
CA ALA A 20 0.50 -4.21 -10.74
C ALA A 20 1.31 -3.11 -10.05
N PRO A 21 1.67 -1.96 -10.69
CA PRO A 21 2.70 -1.02 -10.22
C PRO A 21 2.61 -0.79 -8.72
N ALA A 22 3.37 -1.58 -7.99
CA ALA A 22 3.30 -1.65 -6.56
C ALA A 22 4.67 -2.08 -6.04
N PHE A 23 5.50 -1.05 -5.90
CA PHE A 23 6.32 -0.78 -4.73
C PHE A 23 7.29 -1.91 -4.32
N GLY A 24 8.55 -1.79 -4.79
CA GLY A 24 9.69 -2.48 -4.20
C GLY A 24 10.19 -1.78 -2.93
N GLU A 25 11.20 -2.36 -2.29
CA GLU A 25 11.74 -2.07 -0.95
C GLU A 25 12.17 -0.61 -0.67
N GLN A 26 12.19 0.27 -1.67
CA GLN A 26 12.38 1.72 -1.51
C GLN A 26 11.05 2.51 -1.45
N GLY A 27 9.89 1.85 -1.51
CA GLY A 27 8.63 2.48 -1.92
C GLY A 27 8.72 2.94 -3.38
N SER A 28 7.60 3.22 -4.05
CA SER A 28 7.77 4.02 -5.27
C SER A 28 8.29 5.39 -4.86
N PRO A 29 9.07 6.07 -5.71
CA PRO A 29 9.50 7.45 -5.48
C PRO A 29 8.35 8.47 -5.34
N GLY A 30 7.09 8.02 -5.27
CA GLY A 30 5.91 8.86 -5.07
C GLY A 30 5.05 8.46 -3.88
N GLU A 31 5.30 7.30 -3.26
CA GLU A 31 4.44 6.77 -2.21
C GLU A 31 4.54 7.59 -0.92
N PHE A 32 5.75 8.06 -0.59
CA PHE A 32 5.96 8.95 0.54
C PHE A 32 5.16 10.25 0.36
N GLU A 33 5.25 10.87 -0.81
CA GLU A 33 4.56 12.11 -1.17
C GLU A 33 3.05 11.94 -1.17
N ILE A 34 2.54 10.80 -1.70
CA ILE A 34 1.11 10.47 -1.65
C ILE A 34 0.62 10.40 -0.20
N ARG A 35 1.36 9.69 0.66
CA ARG A 35 1.00 9.52 2.07
C ARG A 35 1.08 10.82 2.84
N GLN A 36 2.12 11.61 2.60
CA GLN A 36 2.28 12.92 3.21
C GLN A 36 1.09 13.82 2.86
N ALA A 37 0.72 13.91 1.57
CA ALA A 37 -0.41 14.71 1.12
C ALA A 37 -1.76 14.19 1.63
N HIS A 38 -1.92 12.87 1.74
CA HIS A 38 -3.14 12.29 2.31
C HIS A 38 -3.27 12.62 3.80
N LEU A 39 -2.19 12.41 4.57
CA LEU A 39 -2.18 12.69 6.00
C LEU A 39 -2.41 14.18 6.26
N ASP A 40 -1.83 15.05 5.45
CA ASP A 40 -2.03 16.50 5.50
C ASP A 40 -3.51 16.90 5.30
N TRP A 41 -4.17 16.31 4.30
CA TRP A 41 -5.61 16.54 4.06
C TRP A 41 -6.49 16.01 5.21
N VAL A 42 -6.26 14.77 5.64
CA VAL A 42 -7.06 14.14 6.71
C VAL A 42 -6.84 14.85 8.05
N ALA A 43 -5.60 15.23 8.36
CA ALA A 43 -5.28 15.91 9.61
C ALA A 43 -5.96 17.27 9.69
N PHE A 44 -5.87 18.07 8.63
CA PHE A 44 -6.54 19.37 8.59
C PHE A 44 -8.08 19.27 8.63
N THR A 45 -8.64 18.24 8.00
CA THR A 45 -10.07 17.95 8.10
C THR A 45 -10.46 17.67 9.55
N THR A 46 -9.71 16.79 10.22
CA THR A 46 -9.94 16.43 11.64
C THR A 46 -9.74 17.65 12.56
N GLU A 47 -8.74 18.49 12.31
CA GLU A 47 -8.54 19.75 13.04
C GLU A 47 -9.78 20.64 12.91
N THR A 48 -10.34 20.76 11.70
CA THR A 48 -11.56 21.52 11.43
C THR A 48 -12.76 20.94 12.19
N GLU A 49 -12.90 19.61 12.22
CA GLU A 49 -13.94 18.92 12.99
C GLU A 49 -13.81 19.17 14.50
N MET A 50 -12.59 19.09 15.04
CA MET A 50 -12.30 19.37 16.45
C MET A 50 -12.65 20.81 16.82
N ASN A 51 -12.24 21.80 16.01
CA ASN A 51 -12.60 23.20 16.21
C ASN A 51 -14.13 23.40 16.21
N ALA A 52 -14.84 22.76 15.27
CA ALA A 52 -16.29 22.84 15.17
C ALA A 52 -16.98 22.21 16.40
N ALA A 53 -16.47 21.08 16.87
CA ALA A 53 -16.96 20.40 18.07
C ALA A 53 -16.77 21.26 19.34
N ILE A 54 -15.59 21.86 19.53
CA ILE A 54 -15.35 22.81 20.62
C ILE A 54 -16.35 23.98 20.54
N THR A 55 -16.55 24.53 19.34
CA THR A 55 -17.48 25.65 19.13
C THR A 55 -18.92 25.29 19.50
N TYR A 56 -19.34 24.04 19.25
CA TYR A 56 -20.66 23.55 19.65
C TYR A 56 -20.77 23.33 21.16
N ILE A 57 -19.74 22.74 21.77
CA ILE A 57 -19.73 22.36 23.19
C ILE A 57 -19.59 23.59 24.09
N PHE A 58 -18.74 24.56 23.72
CA PHE A 58 -18.44 25.75 24.52
C PHE A 58 -19.66 26.49 25.11
N PRO A 59 -20.74 26.77 24.34
CA PRO A 59 -21.91 27.47 24.86
C PRO A 59 -22.87 26.59 25.68
N LEU A 60 -22.64 25.27 25.78
CA LEU A 60 -23.49 24.39 26.58
C LEU A 60 -23.38 24.72 28.07
N TYR A 61 -24.45 24.44 28.82
CA TYR A 61 -24.49 24.77 30.23
C TYR A 61 -23.52 23.88 31.02
N SER A 62 -22.73 24.46 31.92
CA SER A 62 -21.82 23.73 32.83
C SER A 62 -20.69 22.92 32.16
N THR A 63 -20.40 23.11 30.88
CA THR A 63 -19.26 22.47 30.22
C THR A 63 -17.94 23.20 30.46
N ASP A 64 -16.84 22.47 30.45
CA ASP A 64 -15.47 23.01 30.45
C ASP A 64 -14.71 22.50 29.22
N THR A 65 -14.40 23.42 28.29
CA THR A 65 -13.67 23.08 27.07
C THR A 65 -12.16 23.16 27.21
N ALA A 66 -11.60 23.42 28.39
CA ALA A 66 -10.16 23.61 28.58
C ALA A 66 -9.34 22.41 28.07
N ARG A 67 -9.76 21.19 28.41
CA ARG A 67 -9.08 19.96 27.96
C ARG A 67 -9.24 19.72 26.46
N LEU A 68 -10.42 20.02 25.89
CA LEU A 68 -10.63 19.94 24.44
C LEU A 68 -9.69 20.89 23.68
N ASN A 69 -9.53 22.12 24.17
CA ASN A 69 -8.61 23.10 23.59
C ASN A 69 -7.14 22.65 23.71
N ALA A 70 -6.75 22.04 24.83
CA ALA A 70 -5.41 21.48 25.01
C ALA A 70 -5.13 20.35 24.00
N LEU A 71 -6.07 19.41 23.85
CA LEU A 71 -5.95 18.31 22.89
C LEU A 71 -5.90 18.82 21.44
N LEU A 72 -6.69 19.84 21.10
CA LEU A 72 -6.61 20.49 19.79
C LEU A 72 -5.24 21.17 19.57
N ALA A 73 -4.66 21.80 20.59
CA ALA A 73 -3.33 22.40 20.49
C ALA A 73 -2.25 21.34 20.26
N ASP A 74 -2.29 20.24 21.01
CA ASP A 74 -1.39 19.09 20.81
C ASP A 74 -1.56 18.48 19.42
N TYR A 75 -2.80 18.40 18.92
CA TYR A 75 -3.10 17.94 17.57
C TYR A 75 -2.43 18.80 16.51
N LYS A 76 -2.57 20.13 16.62
CA LYS A 76 -1.94 21.11 15.72
C LYS A 76 -0.43 21.04 15.73
N GLU A 77 0.17 20.78 16.88
CA GLU A 77 1.62 20.58 16.98
C GLU A 77 2.06 19.35 16.17
N GLN A 78 1.31 18.24 16.25
CA GLN A 78 1.61 17.05 15.46
C GLN A 78 1.32 17.23 13.97
N GLU A 79 0.24 17.93 13.60
CA GLU A 79 -0.07 18.26 12.20
C GLU A 79 1.07 19.07 11.55
N ALA A 80 1.63 20.05 12.28
CA ALA A 80 2.73 20.87 11.80
C ALA A 80 4.02 20.06 11.47
N LEU A 81 4.14 18.82 11.96
CA LEU A 81 5.26 17.93 11.67
C LEU A 81 5.09 17.13 10.37
N ILE A 82 3.91 17.14 9.74
CA ILE A 82 3.63 16.37 8.52
C ILE A 82 4.48 16.88 7.36
N ALA A 83 4.46 18.20 7.09
CA ALA A 83 5.22 18.81 6.00
C ALA A 83 6.75 18.63 6.10
N PRO A 84 7.40 18.80 7.27
CA PRO A 84 8.85 18.58 7.40
C PRO A 84 9.25 17.11 7.57
N ALA A 85 8.31 16.16 7.62
CA ALA A 85 8.64 14.74 7.68
C ALA A 85 9.55 14.36 6.50
N THR A 86 10.54 13.49 6.74
CA THR A 86 11.53 13.10 5.72
C THR A 86 11.48 11.62 5.38
N SER A 87 10.72 10.85 6.15
CA SER A 87 10.64 9.41 6.01
C SER A 87 9.25 8.87 6.29
N LYS A 88 8.95 7.68 5.75
CA LYS A 88 7.71 6.96 6.07
C LYS A 88 7.55 6.71 7.57
N ARG A 89 8.65 6.41 8.27
CA ARG A 89 8.68 6.22 9.72
C ARG A 89 8.26 7.48 10.48
N ASP A 90 8.67 8.66 10.02
CA ASP A 90 8.25 9.93 10.63
C ASP A 90 6.74 10.10 10.49
N LEU A 91 6.19 9.89 9.29
CA LEU A 91 4.76 9.96 9.02
C LEU A 91 3.98 8.92 9.86
N GLU A 92 4.49 7.70 10.03
CA GLU A 92 3.89 6.67 10.88
C GLU A 92 3.83 7.11 12.35
N ASN A 93 4.92 7.68 12.88
CA ASN A 93 4.96 8.19 14.25
C ASN A 93 4.00 9.36 14.46
N ILE A 94 3.94 10.29 13.51
CA ILE A 94 3.02 11.43 13.55
C ILE A 94 1.58 10.91 13.53
N THR A 95 1.26 10.00 12.60
CA THR A 95 -0.09 9.42 12.50
C THR A 95 -0.49 8.73 13.80
N ALA A 96 0.40 7.93 14.41
CA ALA A 96 0.12 7.27 15.67
C ALA A 96 -0.21 8.27 16.80
N ARG A 97 0.49 9.42 16.87
CA ARG A 97 0.21 10.47 17.86
C ARG A 97 -1.11 11.18 17.58
N LEU A 98 -1.37 11.57 16.33
CA LEU A 98 -2.64 12.18 15.92
C LEU A 98 -3.83 11.29 16.30
N ARG A 99 -3.69 9.97 16.20
CA ARG A 99 -4.74 9.02 16.63
C ARG A 99 -5.03 9.06 18.12
N VAL A 100 -3.98 8.99 18.94
CA VAL A 100 -4.14 9.02 20.40
C VAL A 100 -4.86 10.30 20.81
N ILE A 101 -4.43 11.44 20.28
CA ILE A 101 -5.05 12.74 20.54
C ILE A 101 -6.51 12.78 20.07
N THR A 102 -6.82 12.26 18.87
CA THR A 102 -8.20 12.20 18.35
C THR A 102 -9.11 11.35 19.21
N ALA A 103 -8.63 10.19 19.67
CA ALA A 103 -9.39 9.31 20.55
C ALA A 103 -9.67 9.97 21.91
N GLU A 104 -8.65 10.61 22.50
CA GLU A 104 -8.80 11.39 23.73
C GLU A 104 -9.76 12.56 23.56
N PHE A 105 -9.68 13.29 22.45
CA PHE A 105 -10.57 14.40 22.13
C PHE A 105 -12.02 13.94 22.00
N ARG A 106 -12.26 12.81 21.32
CA ARG A 106 -13.61 12.23 21.19
C ARG A 106 -14.17 11.81 22.54
N ASN A 107 -13.37 11.16 23.38
CA ASN A 107 -13.78 10.76 24.72
C ASN A 107 -14.14 11.98 25.58
N GLU A 108 -13.29 13.01 25.58
CA GLU A 108 -13.56 14.25 26.29
C GLU A 108 -14.80 14.97 25.73
N SER A 109 -14.98 14.98 24.40
CA SER A 109 -16.15 15.59 23.76
C SER A 109 -17.43 14.91 24.23
N ASN A 110 -17.45 13.58 24.32
CA ASN A 110 -18.61 12.84 24.83
C ASN A 110 -18.91 13.21 26.30
N VAL A 111 -17.89 13.30 27.15
CA VAL A 111 -18.04 13.71 28.55
C VAL A 111 -18.67 15.11 28.65
N GLN A 112 -18.15 16.08 27.89
CA GLN A 112 -18.67 17.45 27.90
C GLN A 112 -20.08 17.53 27.30
N MET A 113 -20.38 16.73 26.27
CA MET A 113 -21.73 16.61 25.71
C MET A 113 -22.73 16.06 26.73
N GLU A 114 -22.34 15.08 27.54
CA GLU A 114 -23.19 14.53 28.60
C GLU A 114 -23.45 15.56 29.72
N ILE A 115 -22.41 16.25 30.19
CA ILE A 115 -22.51 17.32 31.20
C ILE A 115 -23.39 18.45 30.71
N GLY A 116 -23.16 18.91 29.47
CA GLY A 116 -23.87 20.02 28.86
C GLY A 116 -25.25 19.69 28.31
N HIS A 117 -25.69 18.44 28.42
CA HIS A 117 -26.89 17.92 27.76
C HIS A 117 -26.94 18.25 26.27
N GLY A 118 -25.78 18.19 25.61
CA GLY A 118 -25.61 18.42 24.18
C GLY A 118 -26.37 17.39 23.35
N LYS A 119 -26.73 17.78 22.12
CA LYS A 119 -27.47 16.93 21.18
C LYS A 119 -26.53 16.40 20.11
N PRO A 120 -26.30 15.06 20.03
CA PRO A 120 -25.38 14.47 19.05
C PRO A 120 -25.68 14.88 17.59
N ASP A 121 -26.95 14.97 17.21
CA ASP A 121 -27.34 15.36 15.85
C ASP A 121 -26.97 16.82 15.52
N LEU A 122 -27.05 17.73 16.51
CA LEU A 122 -26.64 19.12 16.31
C LEU A 122 -25.13 19.26 16.23
N LEU A 123 -24.38 18.52 17.05
CA LEU A 123 -22.93 18.43 16.96
C LEU A 123 -22.52 17.90 15.58
N SER A 124 -23.12 16.80 15.13
CA SER A 124 -22.87 16.22 13.81
C SER A 124 -23.20 17.21 12.69
N GLY A 125 -24.33 17.92 12.79
CA GLY A 125 -24.70 18.97 11.83
C GLY A 125 -23.70 20.13 11.79
N GLN A 126 -23.19 20.56 12.94
CA GLN A 126 -22.21 21.64 13.02
C GLN A 126 -20.83 21.23 12.50
N VAL A 127 -20.38 20.02 12.84
CA VAL A 127 -19.15 19.44 12.29
C VAL A 127 -19.27 19.28 10.78
N GLY A 128 -20.39 18.72 10.30
CA GLY A 128 -20.67 18.56 8.88
C GLY A 128 -20.71 19.89 8.13
N ALA A 129 -21.30 20.94 8.72
CA ALA A 129 -21.32 22.28 8.12
C ALA A 129 -19.92 22.93 8.08
N ALA A 130 -19.06 22.65 9.06
CA ALA A 130 -17.69 23.19 9.10
C ALA A 130 -16.75 22.52 8.08
N THR A 131 -17.02 21.26 7.74
CA THR A 131 -16.23 20.52 6.74
C THR A 131 -16.80 20.64 5.33
N THR A 132 -18.12 20.70 5.19
CA THR A 132 -18.79 20.83 3.89
C THR A 132 -18.40 22.16 3.24
N SER A 133 -17.82 22.07 2.04
CA SER A 133 -17.42 23.24 1.23
C SER A 133 -16.36 24.14 1.89
N ASN A 134 -15.62 23.66 2.88
CA ASN A 134 -14.45 24.38 3.39
C ASN A 134 -13.38 24.46 2.28
N PRO A 135 -13.03 25.67 1.79
CA PRO A 135 -12.15 25.81 0.64
C PRO A 135 -10.75 25.25 0.88
N TYR A 136 -10.26 25.29 2.12
CA TYR A 136 -8.94 24.77 2.48
C TYR A 136 -8.91 23.24 2.53
N ILE A 137 -10.00 22.60 2.95
CA ILE A 137 -10.13 21.13 2.87
C ILE A 137 -10.15 20.70 1.40
N VAL A 138 -10.93 21.42 0.56
CA VAL A 138 -11.00 21.14 -0.89
C VAL A 138 -9.63 21.33 -1.57
N GLU A 139 -8.87 22.35 -1.19
CA GLU A 139 -7.52 22.59 -1.70
C GLU A 139 -6.57 21.44 -1.37
N ARG A 140 -6.52 21.01 -0.09
CA ARG A 140 -5.67 19.88 0.33
C ARG A 140 -6.09 18.56 -0.32
N GLU A 141 -7.38 18.33 -0.46
CA GLU A 141 -7.91 17.18 -1.21
C GLU A 141 -7.43 17.20 -2.67
N GLN A 142 -7.52 18.35 -3.34
CA GLN A 142 -7.05 18.49 -4.72
C GLN A 142 -5.54 18.25 -4.84
N ALA A 143 -4.74 18.75 -3.89
CA ALA A 143 -3.31 18.50 -3.83
C ALA A 143 -2.99 17.00 -3.71
N TYR A 144 -3.67 16.30 -2.80
CA TYR A 144 -3.56 14.84 -2.65
C TYR A 144 -3.84 14.11 -3.96
N TRP A 145 -4.97 14.38 -4.61
CA TRP A 145 -5.34 13.69 -5.85
C TRP A 145 -4.41 14.01 -7.01
N SER A 146 -3.89 15.24 -7.09
CA SER A 146 -2.90 15.63 -8.09
C SER A 146 -1.59 14.84 -7.92
N ILE A 147 -1.09 14.76 -6.68
CA ILE A 147 0.12 14.00 -6.33
C ILE A 147 -0.09 12.51 -6.62
N ARG A 148 -1.21 11.94 -6.17
CA ARG A 148 -1.58 10.53 -6.40
C ARG A 148 -1.65 10.20 -7.88
N ARG A 149 -2.36 10.99 -8.68
CA ARG A 149 -2.47 10.79 -10.12
C ARG A 149 -1.10 10.80 -10.78
N THR A 150 -0.30 11.83 -10.52
CA THR A 150 1.03 12.01 -11.12
C THR A 150 1.93 10.83 -10.83
N ASN A 151 2.00 10.43 -9.56
CA ASN A 151 2.87 9.35 -9.14
C ASN A 151 2.38 7.98 -9.62
N GLN A 152 1.09 7.65 -9.49
CA GLN A 152 0.58 6.33 -9.90
C GLN A 152 0.66 6.11 -11.41
N VAL A 153 0.41 7.13 -12.22
CA VAL A 153 0.58 7.04 -13.68
C VAL A 153 2.05 6.87 -14.05
N ARG A 154 2.95 7.65 -13.44
CA ARG A 154 4.40 7.53 -13.64
C ARG A 154 4.90 6.13 -13.29
N ASP A 155 4.44 5.59 -12.16
CA ASP A 155 4.84 4.27 -11.68
C ASP A 155 4.32 3.15 -12.60
N PHE A 156 3.08 3.30 -13.11
CA PHE A 156 2.55 2.42 -14.16
C PHE A 156 3.40 2.44 -15.44
N ASP A 157 3.72 3.64 -15.95
CA ASP A 157 4.51 3.81 -17.17
C ASP A 157 5.92 3.22 -17.03
N ALA A 158 6.56 3.42 -15.86
CA ALA A 158 7.84 2.82 -15.54
C ALA A 158 7.78 1.28 -15.52
N TRP A 159 6.77 0.70 -14.87
CA TRP A 159 6.58 -0.74 -14.80
C TRP A 159 6.37 -1.37 -16.20
N VAL A 160 5.56 -0.75 -17.06
CA VAL A 160 5.36 -1.23 -18.45
C VAL A 160 6.68 -1.21 -19.21
N LYS A 161 7.45 -0.12 -19.08
CA LYS A 161 8.74 0.05 -19.74
C LYS A 161 9.78 -0.99 -19.30
N GLU A 162 9.87 -1.25 -17.99
CA GLU A 162 10.78 -2.26 -17.43
C GLU A 162 10.40 -3.68 -17.86
N SER A 163 9.11 -3.97 -17.89
CA SER A 163 8.57 -5.24 -18.41
C SER A 163 8.91 -5.42 -19.88
N GLN A 164 8.74 -4.36 -20.70
CA GLN A 164 9.09 -4.39 -22.12
C GLN A 164 10.57 -4.69 -22.34
N ALA A 165 11.45 -4.01 -21.61
CA ALA A 165 12.90 -4.22 -21.70
C ALA A 165 13.30 -5.67 -21.35
N SER A 166 12.60 -6.28 -20.40
CA SER A 166 12.78 -7.68 -20.03
C SER A 166 12.37 -8.62 -21.17
N LEU A 167 11.21 -8.40 -21.80
CA LEU A 167 10.76 -9.20 -22.93
C LEU A 167 11.69 -9.07 -24.14
N ASP A 168 12.19 -7.87 -24.43
CA ASP A 168 13.12 -7.65 -25.55
C ASP A 168 14.46 -8.35 -25.31
N THR A 169 14.90 -8.43 -24.05
CA THR A 169 16.08 -9.20 -23.66
C THR A 169 15.87 -10.70 -23.91
N LEU A 170 14.72 -11.26 -23.55
CA LEU A 170 14.38 -12.66 -23.81
C LEU A 170 14.36 -12.97 -25.31
N LYS A 171 13.73 -12.11 -26.12
CA LYS A 171 13.72 -12.26 -27.59
C LYS A 171 15.13 -12.25 -28.17
N THR A 172 15.98 -11.34 -27.70
CA THR A 172 17.39 -11.23 -28.15
C THR A 172 18.19 -12.51 -27.85
N GLN A 173 17.82 -13.24 -26.80
CA GLN A 173 18.44 -14.50 -26.41
C GLN A 173 17.83 -15.72 -27.13
N GLY A 174 16.86 -15.51 -27.99
CA GLY A 174 16.21 -16.57 -28.78
C GLY A 174 15.07 -17.27 -28.07
N PHE A 175 14.61 -16.77 -26.93
CA PHE A 175 13.40 -17.28 -26.28
C PHE A 175 12.14 -16.74 -26.98
N ASP A 176 11.12 -17.59 -27.10
CA ASP A 176 9.81 -17.16 -27.59
C ASP A 176 9.05 -16.42 -26.48
N ALA A 177 8.97 -15.10 -26.60
CA ALA A 177 8.22 -14.22 -25.71
C ALA A 177 6.95 -13.64 -26.36
N ALA A 178 6.46 -14.23 -27.46
CA ALA A 178 5.35 -13.66 -28.23
C ALA A 178 4.05 -13.58 -27.42
N GLN A 179 3.78 -14.58 -26.57
CA GLN A 179 2.57 -14.59 -25.75
C GLN A 179 2.65 -13.55 -24.62
N ALA A 180 3.79 -13.52 -23.91
CA ALA A 180 4.08 -12.50 -22.89
C ALA A 180 3.97 -11.07 -23.45
N GLN A 181 4.47 -10.83 -24.66
CA GLN A 181 4.35 -9.52 -25.31
C GLN A 181 2.90 -9.08 -25.49
N ARG A 182 2.02 -9.96 -25.99
CA ARG A 182 0.61 -9.62 -26.17
C ARG A 182 -0.06 -9.26 -24.85
N THR A 183 0.24 -9.99 -23.78
CA THR A 183 -0.31 -9.70 -22.46
C THR A 183 0.18 -8.34 -21.94
N LEU A 184 1.46 -8.03 -22.11
CA LEU A 184 2.01 -6.71 -21.75
C LEU A 184 1.36 -5.58 -22.56
N ASP A 185 1.11 -5.78 -23.86
CA ASP A 185 0.44 -4.78 -24.72
C ASP A 185 -0.99 -4.50 -24.22
N VAL A 186 -1.73 -5.55 -23.81
CA VAL A 186 -3.07 -5.40 -23.24
C VAL A 186 -3.01 -4.63 -21.92
N ILE A 187 -2.05 -4.92 -21.04
CA ILE A 187 -1.88 -4.17 -19.80
C ILE A 187 -1.58 -2.70 -20.10
N GLY A 188 -0.61 -2.43 -20.99
CA GLY A 188 -0.26 -1.07 -21.40
C GLY A 188 -1.45 -0.28 -21.95
N SER A 189 -2.40 -0.95 -22.62
CA SER A 189 -3.62 -0.31 -23.12
C SER A 189 -4.56 0.22 -22.03
N LYS A 190 -4.43 -0.22 -20.76
CA LYS A 190 -5.22 0.24 -19.61
C LYS A 190 -4.78 1.57 -19.02
N ARG A 191 -3.63 2.09 -19.46
CA ARG A 191 -3.07 3.37 -19.00
C ARG A 191 -4.04 4.56 -19.10
N PRO A 192 -4.76 4.78 -20.21
CA PRO A 192 -5.70 5.91 -20.31
C PRO A 192 -6.88 5.78 -19.34
N ASP A 193 -7.37 4.57 -19.13
CA ASP A 193 -8.48 4.31 -18.20
C ASP A 193 -8.06 4.60 -16.76
N LEU A 194 -6.86 4.16 -16.36
CA LEU A 194 -6.31 4.43 -15.03
C LEU A 194 -6.15 5.94 -14.79
N ASP A 195 -5.58 6.66 -15.77
CA ASP A 195 -5.41 8.11 -15.70
C ASP A 195 -6.76 8.85 -15.60
N ALA A 196 -7.76 8.40 -16.36
CA ALA A 196 -9.12 8.95 -16.30
C ALA A 196 -9.80 8.68 -14.95
N ALA A 197 -9.65 7.49 -14.38
CA ALA A 197 -10.20 7.16 -13.07
C ALA A 197 -9.57 7.99 -11.95
N LEU A 198 -8.25 8.21 -12.01
CA LEU A 198 -7.50 9.08 -11.09
C LEU A 198 -7.91 10.55 -11.23
N ALA A 199 -8.07 11.04 -12.47
CA ALA A 199 -8.55 12.39 -12.73
C ALA A 199 -9.98 12.62 -12.19
N ALA A 200 -10.83 11.60 -12.28
CA ALA A 200 -12.19 11.62 -11.77
C ALA A 200 -12.29 11.37 -10.25
N LYS A 201 -11.17 11.12 -9.56
CA LYS A 201 -11.12 10.76 -8.12
C LYS A 201 -11.97 9.54 -7.76
N SER A 202 -12.16 8.62 -8.71
CA SER A 202 -13.13 7.54 -8.59
C SER A 202 -12.49 6.28 -8.02
N GLY A 203 -12.55 6.08 -6.70
CA GLY A 203 -12.03 4.89 -6.03
C GLY A 203 -12.55 3.56 -6.61
N GLU A 204 -13.84 3.49 -6.95
CA GLU A 204 -14.46 2.32 -7.58
C GLU A 204 -13.82 1.99 -8.94
N ARG A 205 -13.79 2.92 -9.88
CA ARG A 205 -13.11 2.72 -11.18
C ARG A 205 -11.63 2.37 -11.04
N ILE A 206 -10.91 2.99 -10.10
CA ILE A 206 -9.51 2.63 -9.84
C ILE A 206 -9.42 1.16 -9.41
N ALA A 207 -10.32 0.71 -8.53
CA ALA A 207 -10.39 -0.67 -8.10
C ALA A 207 -10.74 -1.62 -9.25
N ASP A 208 -11.70 -1.27 -10.10
CA ASP A 208 -12.10 -2.08 -11.27
C ASP A 208 -10.93 -2.26 -12.25
N ILE A 209 -10.27 -1.17 -12.62
CA ILE A 209 -9.12 -1.19 -13.54
C ILE A 209 -7.98 -2.02 -12.95
N ASN A 210 -7.69 -1.86 -11.66
CA ASN A 210 -6.70 -2.71 -11.00
C ASN A 210 -7.14 -4.17 -10.98
N GLY A 211 -8.43 -4.45 -10.78
CA GLY A 211 -9.02 -5.78 -10.87
C GLY A 211 -8.87 -6.43 -12.26
N GLU A 212 -8.82 -5.64 -13.32
CA GLU A 212 -8.52 -6.11 -14.69
C GLU A 212 -7.01 -6.30 -14.94
N ILE A 213 -6.18 -5.37 -14.47
CA ILE A 213 -4.72 -5.41 -14.68
C ILE A 213 -4.08 -6.59 -13.95
N LEU A 214 -4.48 -6.86 -12.72
CA LEU A 214 -3.85 -7.90 -11.88
C LEU A 214 -3.84 -9.31 -12.48
N PRO A 215 -4.98 -9.88 -12.96
CA PRO A 215 -4.95 -11.20 -13.57
C PRO A 215 -4.07 -11.22 -14.83
N LEU A 216 -4.05 -10.13 -15.62
CA LEU A 216 -3.17 -10.01 -16.78
C LEU A 216 -1.69 -9.97 -16.36
N THR A 217 -1.36 -9.26 -15.29
CA THR A 217 -0.01 -9.22 -14.74
C THR A 217 0.45 -10.62 -14.29
N ARG A 218 -0.44 -11.43 -13.72
CA ARG A 218 -0.14 -12.84 -13.39
C ARG A 218 0.11 -13.68 -14.61
N GLN A 219 -0.79 -13.58 -15.58
CA GLN A 219 -0.68 -14.27 -16.85
C GLN A 219 0.62 -13.90 -17.58
N LEU A 220 1.02 -12.62 -17.55
CA LEU A 220 2.30 -12.17 -18.07
C LEU A 220 3.45 -12.89 -17.36
N GLY A 221 3.39 -12.98 -16.04
CA GLY A 221 4.41 -13.67 -15.28
C GLY A 221 4.54 -15.16 -15.64
N GLU A 222 3.44 -15.90 -15.65
CA GLU A 222 3.43 -17.32 -16.03
C GLU A 222 4.02 -17.54 -17.42
N GLN A 223 3.62 -16.72 -18.41
CA GLN A 223 4.13 -16.79 -19.78
C GLN A 223 5.63 -16.51 -19.86
N VAL A 224 6.13 -15.61 -19.02
CA VAL A 224 7.56 -15.32 -18.94
C VAL A 224 8.32 -16.48 -18.27
N GLN A 225 7.75 -17.12 -17.24
CA GLN A 225 8.35 -18.32 -16.63
C GLN A 225 8.40 -19.50 -17.60
N GLU A 226 7.33 -19.72 -18.36
CA GLU A 226 7.27 -20.73 -19.42
C GLU A 226 8.32 -20.48 -20.50
N ALA A 227 8.47 -19.22 -20.94
CA ALA A 227 9.53 -18.82 -21.86
C ALA A 227 10.94 -19.06 -21.29
N GLN A 228 11.05 -19.21 -19.96
CA GLN A 228 12.28 -19.40 -19.20
C GLN A 228 12.44 -20.83 -18.64
N ALA A 229 11.77 -21.85 -19.19
CA ALA A 229 11.75 -23.23 -18.67
C ALA A 229 13.13 -23.94 -18.47
N GLY A 230 14.26 -23.29 -18.76
CA GLY A 230 15.63 -23.75 -18.48
C GLY A 230 16.36 -23.05 -17.32
N VAL A 231 15.72 -22.19 -16.52
CA VAL A 231 16.36 -21.43 -15.42
C VAL A 231 16.69 -22.33 -14.22
N SER A 232 17.88 -22.15 -13.64
CA SER A 232 18.35 -22.99 -12.51
C SER A 232 17.52 -22.78 -11.24
N GLU A 233 17.52 -23.77 -10.34
CA GLU A 233 16.78 -23.71 -9.05
C GLU A 233 17.25 -22.52 -8.19
N THR A 234 18.56 -22.27 -8.13
CA THR A 234 19.13 -21.12 -7.41
C THR A 234 18.58 -19.80 -7.93
N GLU A 235 18.49 -19.67 -9.25
CA GLU A 235 18.00 -18.44 -9.86
C GLU A 235 16.50 -18.25 -9.57
N ARG A 236 15.69 -19.31 -9.68
CA ARG A 236 14.28 -19.28 -9.27
C ARG A 236 14.12 -18.87 -7.80
N MET A 237 14.94 -19.39 -6.90
CA MET A 237 14.88 -19.01 -5.48
C MET A 237 15.24 -17.53 -5.27
N GLN A 238 16.25 -17.01 -5.96
CA GLN A 238 16.63 -15.59 -5.89
C GLN A 238 15.47 -14.69 -6.34
N PHE A 239 14.78 -15.08 -7.41
CA PHE A 239 13.59 -14.40 -7.91
C PHE A 239 12.48 -14.32 -6.84
N PHE A 240 12.20 -15.42 -6.13
CA PHE A 240 11.17 -15.42 -5.08
C PHE A 240 11.54 -14.56 -3.87
N VAL A 241 12.83 -14.41 -3.55
CA VAL A 241 13.27 -13.45 -2.51
C VAL A 241 12.88 -12.03 -2.91
N GLU A 242 13.16 -11.63 -4.15
CA GLU A 242 12.82 -10.30 -4.63
C GLU A 242 11.30 -10.06 -4.66
N GLN A 243 10.52 -11.06 -5.06
CA GLN A 243 9.05 -11.01 -4.96
C GLN A 243 8.57 -10.84 -3.53
N GLY A 244 9.14 -11.59 -2.59
CA GLY A 244 8.78 -11.49 -1.19
C GLY A 244 9.04 -10.10 -0.61
N TYR A 245 10.19 -9.48 -0.93
CA TYR A 245 10.48 -8.11 -0.47
C TYR A 245 9.52 -7.07 -1.05
N ARG A 246 9.04 -7.25 -2.29
CA ARG A 246 7.99 -6.40 -2.89
C ARG A 246 6.64 -6.58 -2.21
N ALA A 247 6.24 -7.84 -1.99
CA ALA A 247 5.02 -8.15 -1.25
C ALA A 247 5.06 -7.56 0.17
N VAL A 248 6.22 -7.59 0.83
CA VAL A 248 6.46 -6.92 2.10
C VAL A 248 6.20 -5.42 2.02
N ALA A 249 6.76 -4.73 1.00
CA ALA A 249 6.60 -3.29 0.85
C ALA A 249 5.13 -2.89 0.60
N GLN A 250 4.39 -3.68 -0.19
CA GLN A 250 2.96 -3.47 -0.39
C GLN A 250 2.13 -3.75 0.86
N ALA A 251 2.47 -4.81 1.59
CA ALA A 251 1.82 -5.15 2.84
C ALA A 251 2.03 -4.04 3.88
N ASP A 252 3.24 -3.48 3.95
CA ASP A 252 3.51 -2.30 4.76
C ASP A 252 2.65 -1.11 4.33
N GLN A 253 2.35 -0.95 3.03
CA GLN A 253 1.45 0.09 2.55
C GLN A 253 0.00 -0.12 2.94
N ILE A 254 -0.55 -1.31 2.67
CA ILE A 254 -1.93 -1.61 2.99
C ILE A 254 -2.14 -1.58 4.51
N ASN A 255 -1.21 -2.14 5.29
CA ASN A 255 -1.22 -2.01 6.74
C ASN A 255 -1.31 -0.55 7.15
N ASN A 256 -0.52 0.32 6.53
CA ASN A 256 -0.52 1.74 6.82
C ASN A 256 -1.84 2.44 6.42
N ASP A 257 -2.43 2.11 5.28
CA ASP A 257 -3.70 2.70 4.86
C ASP A 257 -4.87 2.24 5.76
N LEU A 258 -4.86 0.98 6.21
CA LEU A 258 -5.81 0.46 7.21
C LEU A 258 -5.63 1.12 8.58
N ILE A 259 -4.37 1.40 8.93
CA ILE A 259 -3.96 2.16 10.10
C ILE A 259 -4.59 3.56 10.03
N VAL A 260 -4.55 4.25 8.88
CA VAL A 260 -5.11 5.61 8.71
C VAL A 260 -6.62 5.67 9.01
N ILE A 261 -7.40 4.62 8.72
CA ILE A 261 -8.84 4.57 9.03
C ILE A 261 -9.17 3.94 10.40
N LEU A 262 -8.18 3.89 11.32
CA LEU A 262 -8.34 3.44 12.71
C LEU A 262 -8.69 1.96 12.89
N LEU A 263 -8.25 1.09 11.97
CA LEU A 263 -8.45 -0.34 12.13
C LEU A 263 -7.32 -1.00 12.96
N ASP A 264 -7.67 -1.94 13.84
CA ASP A 264 -6.70 -2.84 14.47
C ASP A 264 -6.19 -3.85 13.42
N ILE A 265 -4.88 -3.85 13.20
CA ILE A 265 -4.19 -4.71 12.22
C ILE A 265 -3.19 -5.68 12.87
N GLY A 266 -3.34 -5.99 14.16
CA GLY A 266 -2.41 -6.85 14.89
C GLY A 266 -2.02 -8.18 14.18
N PRO A 267 -2.99 -8.95 13.65
CA PRO A 267 -2.68 -10.19 12.92
C PRO A 267 -1.92 -9.96 11.58
N PRO A 268 -2.36 -9.07 10.66
CA PRO A 268 -1.56 -8.72 9.49
C PRO A 268 -0.14 -8.22 9.80
N GLU A 269 0.03 -7.39 10.83
CA GLU A 269 1.35 -6.86 11.20
C GLU A 269 2.29 -7.97 11.70
N THR A 270 1.75 -8.91 12.48
CA THR A 270 2.52 -10.07 13.00
C THR A 270 2.98 -10.97 11.87
N SER A 271 2.08 -11.34 10.95
CA SER A 271 2.42 -12.17 9.78
C SER A 271 3.45 -11.48 8.88
N LEU A 272 3.31 -10.17 8.65
CA LEU A 272 4.26 -9.39 7.86
C LEU A 272 5.66 -9.34 8.49
N ARG A 273 5.73 -9.21 9.82
CA ARG A 273 7.01 -9.24 10.55
C ARG A 273 7.69 -10.60 10.41
N GLN A 274 6.95 -11.69 10.47
CA GLN A 274 7.50 -13.04 10.30
C GLN A 274 8.04 -13.25 8.87
N LEU A 275 7.26 -12.85 7.86
CA LEU A 275 7.67 -12.89 6.45
C LEU A 275 9.00 -12.16 6.22
N LYS A 276 9.16 -10.96 6.79
CA LYS A 276 10.42 -10.18 6.72
C LYS A 276 11.62 -10.96 7.27
N ILE A 277 11.45 -11.65 8.39
CA ILE A 277 12.52 -12.43 9.04
C ILE A 277 12.93 -13.61 8.16
N ASP A 278 11.96 -14.37 7.65
CA ASP A 278 12.24 -15.58 6.88
C ASP A 278 12.75 -15.27 5.46
N LEU A 279 12.34 -14.15 4.84
CA LEU A 279 12.94 -13.63 3.61
C LEU A 279 14.42 -13.26 3.79
N ALA A 280 14.76 -12.56 4.88
CA ALA A 280 16.14 -12.21 5.19
C ALA A 280 17.01 -13.46 5.43
N ALA A 281 16.44 -14.52 6.03
CA ALA A 281 17.13 -15.79 6.20
C ALA A 281 17.36 -16.49 4.85
N MET A 282 16.35 -16.52 3.97
CA MET A 282 16.45 -17.12 2.64
C MET A 282 17.51 -16.41 1.77
N ASP A 283 17.48 -15.08 1.70
CA ASP A 283 18.42 -14.26 0.95
C ASP A 283 19.88 -14.49 1.38
N ARG A 284 20.13 -14.57 2.71
CA ARG A 284 21.46 -14.87 3.25
C ARG A 284 21.98 -16.23 2.80
N MET A 285 21.14 -17.27 2.79
CA MET A 285 21.54 -18.62 2.40
C MET A 285 21.87 -18.72 0.90
N LEU A 286 21.11 -18.01 0.06
CA LEU A 286 21.38 -17.92 -1.38
C LEU A 286 22.68 -17.15 -1.66
N LYS A 287 22.90 -16.01 -1.01
CA LYS A 287 24.15 -15.23 -1.13
C LYS A 287 25.39 -16.00 -0.66
N ALA A 288 25.22 -16.96 0.26
CA ALA A 288 26.28 -17.87 0.70
C ALA A 288 26.57 -19.01 -0.30
N GLY A 289 25.86 -19.09 -1.43
CA GLY A 289 26.05 -20.12 -2.45
C GLY A 289 25.52 -21.50 -2.06
N ASN A 290 24.62 -21.58 -1.09
CA ASN A 290 24.08 -22.84 -0.55
C ASN A 290 22.57 -22.97 -0.82
N PRO A 291 22.14 -23.19 -2.09
CA PRO A 291 20.71 -23.28 -2.44
C PRO A 291 19.99 -24.45 -1.76
N SER A 292 20.69 -25.53 -1.43
CA SER A 292 20.14 -26.65 -0.66
C SER A 292 19.71 -26.23 0.76
N LEU A 293 20.46 -25.33 1.41
CA LEU A 293 20.13 -24.80 2.73
C LEU A 293 19.04 -23.72 2.68
N ALA A 294 18.83 -23.11 1.52
CA ALA A 294 17.74 -22.14 1.29
C ALA A 294 16.35 -22.80 1.20
N LYS A 295 16.25 -24.12 1.00
CA LYS A 295 14.96 -24.85 0.91
C LYS A 295 14.09 -24.72 2.17
N THR A 296 14.69 -24.77 3.35
CA THR A 296 13.93 -24.64 4.61
C THR A 296 13.37 -23.23 4.80
N PRO A 297 14.18 -22.14 4.69
CA PRO A 297 13.65 -20.78 4.62
C PRO A 297 12.63 -20.56 3.51
N PHE A 298 12.82 -21.15 2.32
CA PHE A 298 11.88 -21.05 1.20
C PHE A 298 10.48 -21.55 1.55
N LEU A 299 10.37 -22.72 2.19
CA LEU A 299 9.08 -23.26 2.64
C LEU A 299 8.43 -22.40 3.74
N LYS A 300 9.23 -21.75 4.58
CA LYS A 300 8.71 -20.79 5.58
C LYS A 300 8.16 -19.54 4.92
N VAL A 301 8.90 -18.93 3.99
CA VAL A 301 8.45 -17.78 3.21
C VAL A 301 7.13 -18.10 2.50
N LYS A 302 7.02 -19.27 1.87
CA LYS A 302 5.76 -19.75 1.27
C LYS A 302 4.61 -19.77 2.28
N LYS A 303 4.84 -20.31 3.48
CA LYS A 303 3.83 -20.35 4.55
C LYS A 303 3.47 -18.94 5.03
N ASP A 304 4.45 -18.08 5.27
CA ASP A 304 4.22 -16.73 5.79
C ASP A 304 3.46 -15.85 4.80
N LEU A 305 3.68 -16.03 3.49
CA LEU A 305 2.87 -15.41 2.44
C LEU A 305 1.40 -15.83 2.55
N LYS A 306 1.11 -17.12 2.78
CA LYS A 306 -0.26 -17.62 3.00
C LYS A 306 -0.88 -17.11 4.31
N ASP A 307 -0.09 -17.07 5.39
CA ASP A 307 -0.56 -16.57 6.68
C ASP A 307 -0.89 -15.07 6.62
N LEU A 308 -0.08 -14.28 5.90
CA LEU A 308 -0.35 -12.86 5.66
C LEU A 308 -1.57 -12.65 4.76
N SER A 309 -1.71 -13.47 3.71
CA SER A 309 -2.90 -13.47 2.85
C SER A 309 -4.18 -13.73 3.65
N MET A 310 -4.17 -14.76 4.50
CA MET A 310 -5.30 -15.09 5.35
C MET A 310 -5.64 -13.95 6.31
N ALA A 311 -4.63 -13.35 6.96
CA ALA A 311 -4.84 -12.21 7.84
C ALA A 311 -5.50 -11.03 7.11
N TYR A 312 -5.06 -10.70 5.89
CA TYR A 312 -5.69 -9.65 5.08
C TYR A 312 -7.11 -9.99 4.63
N ARG A 313 -7.38 -11.26 4.32
CA ARG A 313 -8.72 -11.73 3.98
C ARG A 313 -9.66 -11.57 5.17
N ASP A 314 -9.21 -11.94 6.36
CA ASP A 314 -9.99 -11.79 7.59
C ASP A 314 -10.24 -10.33 7.91
N THR A 315 -9.24 -9.46 7.76
CA THR A 315 -9.40 -8.01 7.88
C THR A 315 -10.42 -7.47 6.88
N ALA A 316 -10.32 -7.85 5.60
CA ALA A 316 -11.24 -7.38 4.55
C ALA A 316 -12.70 -7.82 4.77
N ASN A 317 -12.91 -8.95 5.45
CA ASN A 317 -14.23 -9.53 5.70
C ASN A 317 -14.85 -9.08 7.02
N SER A 318 -14.03 -8.77 8.03
CA SER A 318 -14.48 -8.40 9.38
C SER A 318 -14.60 -6.90 9.60
N ALA A 319 -13.88 -6.09 8.82
CA ALA A 319 -13.86 -4.64 8.96
C ALA A 319 -14.82 -3.93 7.99
N SER A 320 -15.50 -2.88 8.47
CA SER A 320 -16.25 -1.95 7.62
C SER A 320 -15.28 -0.97 6.96
N LEU A 321 -14.68 -1.39 5.85
CA LEU A 321 -13.66 -0.61 5.13
C LEU A 321 -14.26 0.19 3.98
N PRO A 322 -13.66 1.34 3.62
CA PRO A 322 -13.91 2.01 2.35
C PRO A 322 -13.69 1.04 1.15
N PRO A 323 -14.48 1.16 0.07
CA PRO A 323 -14.43 0.22 -1.06
C PRO A 323 -13.05 0.08 -1.71
N ASP A 324 -12.29 1.16 -1.77
CA ASP A 324 -10.92 1.19 -2.32
C ASP A 324 -9.93 0.43 -1.44
N LEU A 325 -10.06 0.50 -0.11
CA LEU A 325 -9.24 -0.29 0.82
C LEU A 325 -9.64 -1.75 0.86
N THR A 326 -10.95 -2.05 0.78
CA THR A 326 -11.41 -3.43 0.58
C THR A 326 -10.85 -4.02 -0.71
N ALA A 327 -10.86 -3.25 -1.80
CA ALA A 327 -10.28 -3.68 -3.06
C ALA A 327 -8.77 -3.90 -2.94
N ALA A 328 -8.02 -2.94 -2.38
CA ALA A 328 -6.58 -3.06 -2.17
C ALA A 328 -6.20 -4.30 -1.33
N LEU A 329 -6.93 -4.55 -0.24
CA LEU A 329 -6.74 -5.76 0.56
C LEU A 329 -7.03 -7.03 -0.22
N ARG A 330 -8.16 -7.07 -0.93
CA ARG A 330 -8.52 -8.25 -1.73
C ARG A 330 -7.44 -8.52 -2.77
N ILE A 331 -6.98 -7.49 -3.47
CA ILE A 331 -5.87 -7.57 -4.42
C ILE A 331 -4.65 -8.20 -3.75
N MET A 332 -4.27 -7.73 -2.57
CA MET A 332 -3.11 -8.21 -1.84
C MET A 332 -3.22 -9.66 -1.38
N VAL A 333 -4.40 -10.07 -0.88
CA VAL A 333 -4.71 -11.47 -0.58
C VAL A 333 -4.39 -12.34 -1.79
N ILE A 334 -4.90 -11.97 -2.96
CA ILE A 334 -4.66 -12.78 -4.15
C ILE A 334 -3.18 -12.72 -4.59
N THR A 335 -2.50 -11.58 -4.49
CA THR A 335 -1.07 -11.45 -4.80
C THR A 335 -0.22 -12.38 -3.93
N LEU A 336 -0.47 -12.38 -2.62
CA LEU A 336 0.24 -13.22 -1.64
C LEU A 336 -0.03 -14.71 -1.85
N ASP A 337 -1.28 -15.09 -2.09
CA ASP A 337 -1.65 -16.48 -2.38
C ASP A 337 -0.91 -17.00 -3.64
N ASN A 338 -0.88 -16.20 -4.72
CA ASN A 338 -0.20 -16.62 -5.95
C ASN A 338 1.32 -16.69 -5.78
N ALA A 339 1.93 -15.73 -5.08
CA ALA A 339 3.35 -15.78 -4.78
C ALA A 339 3.71 -17.06 -4.02
N ALA A 340 2.87 -17.44 -3.04
CA ALA A 340 3.05 -18.70 -2.31
C ALA A 340 2.84 -19.94 -3.19
N ASP A 341 1.85 -19.93 -4.08
CA ASP A 341 1.54 -21.09 -4.93
C ASP A 341 2.61 -21.31 -6.02
N GLN A 342 3.18 -20.24 -6.59
CA GLN A 342 4.29 -20.33 -7.54
C GLN A 342 5.60 -20.86 -6.91
N MET A 343 5.73 -20.78 -5.58
CA MET A 343 6.86 -21.35 -4.84
C MET A 343 6.73 -22.88 -4.70
N GLU A 344 6.74 -23.61 -5.82
CA GLU A 344 6.83 -25.08 -5.81
C GLU A 344 8.29 -25.55 -5.79
N VAL A 345 8.60 -26.47 -4.87
CA VAL A 345 9.87 -27.20 -4.87
C VAL A 345 9.69 -28.42 -5.77
N GLN A 346 10.40 -28.47 -6.89
CA GLN A 346 10.56 -29.71 -7.67
C GLN A 346 11.60 -30.63 -7.03
#